data_AF-A0A133Q3L2-F1
#
_entry.id   AF-A0A133Q3L2-F1
#
_cell.length_a   1.000
_cell.length_b   1.000
_cell.length_c   1.000
_cell.angle_alpha   90.00
_cell.angle_beta   90.00
_cell.angle_gamma   90.00
#
_symmetry.space_group_name_H-M   'P 1'
#
loop_
_entity.id
_entity.type
_entity.pdbx_description
1 polymer ?
#
loop_
_entity_poly.entity_id
_entity_poly.type
_entity_poly.pdbx_seq_one_letter_code
_entity_poly.pdbx_strand_id
1 'polypeptide(L)' 'ISPRTLQDYRDRKIIPYTQFAGKILYKASDLERKLEENYK' A
#
# COMPACT_ATOMS: atom_id res chain seq x y z
N ILE A 1 -4.67 4.48 9.06
CA ILE A 1 -3.83 5.00 7.96
C ILE A 1 -4.51 6.25 7.39
N SER A 2 -3.83 7.39 7.39
CA SER A 2 -4.37 8.62 6.82
C SER A 2 -4.24 8.59 5.28
N PRO A 3 -5.13 9.26 4.53
CA PRO A 3 -5.03 9.34 3.06
C PRO A 3 -3.69 9.93 2.58
N ARG A 4 -3.06 10.80 3.39
CA ARG A 4 -1.71 11.32 3.13
C ARG A 4 -0.62 10.24 3.20
N THR A 5 -0.73 9.31 4.15
CA THR A 5 0.20 8.18 4.28
C THR A 5 0.09 7.22 3.09
N LEU A 6 -1.12 6.99 2.57
CA LEU A 6 -1.31 6.19 1.33
C LEU A 6 -0.71 6.87 0.10
N GLN A 7 -0.78 8.21 0.03
CA GLN A 7 -0.13 8.96 -1.03
C GLN A 7 1.40 8.84 -0.94
N ASP A 8 1.97 9.02 0.25
CA ASP A 8 3.42 8.90 0.50
C ASP A 8 3.93 7.50 0.14
N TYR A 9 3.18 6.45 0.50
CA TYR A 9 3.52 5.06 0.16
C TYR A 9 3.46 4.76 -1.34
N ARG A 10 2.57 5.45 -2.08
CA ARG A 10 2.54 5.37 -3.55
C ARG A 10 3.74 6.08 -4.16
N ASP A 11 4.03 7.29 -3.71
CA ASP A 11 5.10 8.15 -4.24
C ASP A 11 6.46 7.47 -4.08
N ARG A 12 6.68 6.91 -2.88
CA ARG A 12 7.88 6.14 -2.54
C ARG A 12 7.90 4.71 -3.12
N LYS A 13 6.87 4.31 -3.86
CA LYS A 13 6.66 2.95 -4.41
C LYS A 13 6.87 1.83 -3.38
N ILE A 14 6.57 2.10 -2.11
CA ILE A 14 6.85 1.12 -1.04
C ILE A 14 5.83 -0.01 -1.04
N ILE A 15 4.64 0.20 -1.62
CA ILE A 15 3.59 -0.82 -1.72
C ILE A 15 3.18 -0.96 -3.18
N PRO A 16 3.17 -2.18 -3.74
CA PRO A 16 2.67 -2.41 -5.07
C PRO A 16 1.17 -2.08 -5.13
N TYR A 17 0.78 -1.33 -6.15
CA TYR A 17 -0.60 -0.94 -6.37
C TYR A 17 -1.00 -1.27 -7.81
N THR A 18 -2.29 -1.55 -7.99
CA THR A 18 -2.87 -1.80 -9.30
C THR A 18 -3.92 -0.73 -9.59
N GLN A 19 -3.85 -0.13 -10.77
CA GLN A 19 -4.92 0.74 -11.25
C GLN A 19 -5.93 -0.10 -12.03
N PHE A 20 -7.18 -0.08 -11.59
CA PHE A 20 -8.29 -0.72 -12.29
C PHE A 20 -9.44 0.28 -12.40
N ALA A 21 -9.83 0.61 -13.63
CA ALA A 21 -10.93 1.54 -13.91
C ALA A 21 -10.83 2.87 -13.14
N GLY A 22 -9.63 3.46 -13.04
CA GLY A 22 -9.38 4.72 -12.31
C GLY A 22 -9.36 4.60 -10.78
N LYS A 23 -9.59 3.41 -10.22
CA LYS A 23 -9.44 3.13 -8.79
C LYS A 23 -8.07 2.53 -8.52
N ILE A 24 -7.43 2.97 -7.45
CA ILE A 24 -6.23 2.32 -6.95
C ILE A 24 -6.63 1.21 -5.99
N LEU A 25 -6.20 0.00 -6.32
CA LEU A 25 -6.37 -1.20 -5.53
C LEU A 25 -5.03 -1.59 -4.91
N TYR A 26 -5.09 -2.01 -3.65
CA TYR A 26 -3.96 -2.57 -2.92
C TYR A 26 -4.22 -4.06 -2.71
N LYS A 27 -3.18 -4.87 -2.87
CA LYS A 27 -3.27 -6.30 -2.56
C LYS A 27 -3.20 -6.46 -1.04
N ALA A 28 -4.25 -7.00 -0.43
CA ALA A 28 -4.31 -7.22 1.01
C ALA A 28 -3.09 -8.02 1.52
N SER A 29 -2.70 -9.06 0.79
CA SER A 29 -1.55 -9.91 1.13
C SER A 29 -0.23 -9.16 1.25
N ASP A 30 0.01 -8.14 0.43
CA ASP A 30 1.24 -7.32 0.52
C ASP A 30 1.20 -6.40 1.75
N LEU A 31 0.01 -5.93 2.11
CA LEU A 31 -0.20 -5.10 3.29
C LEU A 31 0.02 -5.91 4.57
N GLU A 32 -0.53 -7.13 4.63
CA GLU A 32 -0.35 -8.07 5.74
C GLU A 32 1.12 -8.45 5.92
N ARG A 33 1.80 -8.83 4.83
CA ARG A 33 3.23 -9.13 4.88
C ARG A 33 4.06 -7.96 5.41
N LYS A 34 3.75 -6.74 4.96
CA LYS A 34 4.43 -5.54 5.46
C LYS A 34 4.22 -5.26 6.94
N LEU A 35 3.02 -5.54 7.44
CA LEU A 35 2.69 -5.40 8.85
C LEU A 35 3.50 -6.41 9.67
N GLU A 36 3.56 -7.67 9.23
CA GLU A 36 4.43 -8.69 9.85
C GLU A 36 5.90 -8.31 9.82
N GLU A 37 6.41 -7.76 8.70
CA GLU A 37 7.80 -7.35 8.58
C GLU A 37 8.17 -6.15 9.46
N ASN A 38 7.23 -5.24 9.77
CA ASN A 38 7.50 -4.04 10.58
C ASN A 38 7.26 -4.24 12.09
N TYR A 39 6.49 -5.25 12.50
CA TYR A 39 6.12 -5.49 13.91
C TYR A 39 6.98 -6.57 14.60
N LYS A 40 8.24 -6.76 14.16
CA LYS A 40 9.16 -7.73 14.76
C LYS A 40 10.08 -7.11 15.81
#